data_AF-A0A973V041-F1
#
_entry.id   AF-A0A973V041-F1
#
_cell.length_a   1.000
_cell.length_b   1.000
_cell.length_c   1.000
_cell.angle_alpha   90.00
_cell.angle_beta   90.00
_cell.angle_gamma   90.00
#
_symmetry.space_group_name_H-M   'P 1'
#
loop_
_entity.id
_entity.type
_entity.pdbx_description
1 polymer ?
#
loop_
_entity_poly.entity_id
_entity_poly.type
_entity_poly.pdbx_seq_one_letter_code
_entity_poly.pdbx_strand_id
1 'polypeptide(L)'
;MVSRRSLLAATAAAGAAAFAGAAPARATDGDQVARELPSTLARSQAGGGGLAVAETEFPLTHLGVRWDGAPAQLRLRGADGWGPWRPLTADCPTGKDEEPFAVQTASAFVDAQHSTGYEVLSGGGGEVVVTELNTMDGPLRRADDPQSGMPLPGGHVAPVTYLSRAAWGANESYRFRPDGTEKWPVAAYPIQTINVHHQGQTLTGPDYGSAVRSLYRYLAIEKNNGDHTYHLYIDPNGVVYEGRHSGTDGVPLFQPGPDGRPLLANAGHTVGWNAGSLGICLLGNLAVVPPTAAAIDALTTVIAGISRVGGFAPPATTTYLNPVNAYTREIKRVSGHKDWGVVTDCPGGVYAHLKTIRTNAAGRLGTMFPEGVPFTS
;
A
#
# COMPACT_ATOMS: atom_id res chain seq x y z
N MET A 1 89.41 -15.55 31.16
CA MET A 1 89.46 -15.36 32.63
C MET A 1 88.43 -16.28 33.26
N VAL A 2 88.84 -16.96 34.31
CA VAL A 2 88.11 -18.01 35.05
C VAL A 2 87.09 -17.38 36.01
N SER A 3 86.10 -18.19 36.44
CA SER A 3 85.38 -18.17 37.74
C SER A 3 83.95 -17.61 37.71
N ARG A 4 82.90 -18.16 38.32
CA ARG A 4 82.55 -19.36 39.15
C ARG A 4 80.99 -19.34 39.19
N ARG A 5 80.24 -20.45 38.96
CA ARG A 5 79.67 -21.37 40.00
C ARG A 5 78.99 -20.60 41.17
N SER A 6 77.70 -20.73 41.51
CA SER A 6 76.84 -21.92 41.58
C SER A 6 75.36 -21.63 41.96
N LEU A 7 74.45 -22.48 41.43
CA LEU A 7 73.33 -23.23 42.07
C LEU A 7 72.14 -22.50 42.74
N LEU A 8 70.92 -22.80 42.24
CA LEU A 8 69.95 -23.65 42.94
C LEU A 8 68.78 -24.04 42.03
N ALA A 9 68.32 -25.28 42.21
CA ALA A 9 67.36 -26.01 41.39
C ALA A 9 65.89 -25.69 41.73
N ALA A 10 64.98 -25.82 40.75
CA ALA A 10 63.59 -26.21 41.01
C ALA A 10 62.89 -26.70 39.72
N THR A 11 62.65 -28.01 39.70
CA THR A 11 61.53 -28.77 39.13
C THR A 11 60.50 -28.05 38.26
N ALA A 12 60.31 -28.60 37.06
CA ALA A 12 59.16 -28.36 36.19
C ALA A 12 57.86 -28.94 36.77
N ALA A 13 56.81 -28.13 36.78
CA ALA A 13 55.42 -28.58 36.88
C ALA A 13 54.63 -27.91 35.76
N ALA A 14 54.13 -28.72 34.83
CA ALA A 14 53.25 -28.30 33.75
C ALA A 14 51.85 -28.02 34.31
N GLY A 15 51.42 -26.75 34.28
CA GLY A 15 50.05 -26.33 34.58
C GLY A 15 49.32 -26.01 33.28
N ALA A 16 48.26 -26.75 32.98
CA ALA A 16 47.34 -26.48 31.89
C ALA A 16 46.57 -25.16 32.15
N ALA A 17 46.74 -24.18 31.27
CA ALA A 17 45.93 -22.95 31.29
C ALA A 17 44.64 -23.19 30.51
N ALA A 18 43.51 -23.14 31.22
CA ALA A 18 42.18 -23.12 30.63
C ALA A 18 41.96 -21.79 29.89
N PHE A 19 41.73 -21.85 28.57
CA PHE A 19 41.19 -20.73 27.81
C PHE A 19 39.71 -20.58 28.11
N ALA A 20 39.36 -19.66 29.03
CA ALA A 20 38.01 -19.14 29.11
C ALA A 20 37.80 -18.18 27.93
N GLY A 21 37.15 -18.67 26.87
CA GLY A 21 36.68 -17.84 25.78
C GLY A 21 35.65 -16.84 26.31
N ALA A 22 35.97 -15.56 26.26
CA ALA A 22 35.00 -14.50 26.49
C ALA A 22 33.92 -14.61 25.41
N ALA A 23 32.67 -14.88 25.82
CA ALA A 23 31.52 -14.78 24.96
C ALA A 23 31.43 -13.36 24.38
N PRO A 24 31.06 -13.18 23.10
CA PRO A 24 30.88 -11.84 22.56
C PRO A 24 29.77 -11.15 23.36
N ALA A 25 30.10 -9.97 23.91
CA ALA A 25 29.13 -9.13 24.57
C ALA A 25 27.98 -8.86 23.60
N ARG A 26 26.75 -9.17 24.03
CA ARG A 26 25.53 -8.67 23.40
C ARG A 26 25.70 -7.17 23.23
N ALA A 27 25.62 -6.69 22.00
CA ALA A 27 25.41 -5.27 21.74
C ALA A 27 24.18 -4.86 22.56
N THR A 28 24.40 -3.98 23.53
CA THR A 28 23.33 -3.25 24.20
C THR A 28 22.57 -2.50 23.10
N ASP A 29 21.23 -2.60 23.10
CA ASP A 29 20.34 -1.79 22.26
C ASP A 29 20.82 -0.34 22.31
N GLY A 30 21.54 0.07 21.27
CA GLY A 30 21.84 1.47 21.05
C GLY A 30 20.55 2.16 20.67
N ASP A 31 20.29 3.32 21.27
CA ASP A 31 19.22 4.26 20.92
C ASP A 31 18.97 4.26 19.41
N GLN A 32 18.01 3.45 18.96
CA GLN A 32 17.44 3.61 17.62
C GLN A 32 16.64 4.90 17.73
N VAL A 33 17.14 5.98 17.11
CA VAL A 33 16.40 7.24 17.01
C VAL A 33 15.03 6.89 16.42
N ALA A 34 13.97 7.14 17.18
CA ALA A 34 12.62 6.83 16.76
C ALA A 34 12.35 7.49 15.41
N ARG A 35 11.92 6.71 14.42
CA ARG A 35 11.60 7.24 13.10
C ARG A 35 10.42 8.21 13.21
N GLU A 36 10.58 9.39 12.63
CA GLU A 36 9.53 10.40 12.60
C GLU A 36 9.09 10.70 11.17
N LEU A 37 7.79 10.94 11.01
CA LEU A 37 7.18 11.34 9.75
C LEU A 37 6.32 12.59 9.94
N PRO A 38 6.26 13.49 8.95
CA PRO A 38 5.34 14.63 8.97
C PRO A 38 3.88 14.17 9.01
N SER A 39 3.07 14.91 9.77
CA SER A 39 1.61 14.82 9.69
C SER A 39 1.09 15.44 8.40
N THR A 40 -0.05 14.96 7.90
CA THR A 40 -0.68 15.53 6.70
C THR A 40 -1.38 16.85 7.03
N LEU A 41 -0.94 17.94 6.41
CA LEU A 41 -1.68 19.19 6.32
C LEU A 41 -2.69 19.09 5.18
N ALA A 42 -3.87 19.67 5.38
CA ALA A 42 -4.91 19.68 4.36
C ALA A 42 -5.80 20.91 4.48
N ARG A 43 -6.25 21.41 3.33
CA ARG A 43 -7.18 22.54 3.22
C ARG A 43 -8.11 22.31 2.03
N SER A 44 -9.40 22.48 2.22
CA SER A 44 -10.38 22.32 1.14
C SER A 44 -10.91 23.68 0.69
N GLN A 45 -11.04 23.85 -0.62
CA GLN A 45 -11.57 25.03 -1.28
C GLN A 45 -12.64 24.61 -2.29
N ALA A 46 -13.64 25.46 -2.52
CA ALA A 46 -14.74 25.18 -3.43
C ALA A 46 -15.05 26.39 -4.30
N GLY A 47 -15.55 26.15 -5.52
CA GLY A 47 -15.96 27.19 -6.45
C GLY A 47 -16.98 26.70 -7.47
N GLY A 48 -17.88 27.58 -7.92
CA GLY A 48 -18.85 27.29 -8.97
C GLY A 48 -18.25 27.51 -10.36
N GLY A 49 -18.31 26.49 -11.23
CA GLY A 49 -17.78 26.51 -12.59
C GLY A 49 -16.26 26.51 -12.73
N GLY A 50 -15.55 26.76 -11.64
CA GLY A 50 -14.10 26.68 -11.56
C GLY A 50 -13.58 27.22 -10.23
N LEU A 51 -12.30 27.03 -10.00
CA LEU A 51 -11.59 27.48 -8.82
C LEU A 51 -10.18 27.92 -9.23
N ALA A 52 -9.75 29.09 -8.77
CA ALA A 52 -8.42 29.63 -9.04
C ALA A 52 -7.73 30.02 -7.74
N VAL A 53 -6.56 29.42 -7.48
CA VAL A 53 -5.72 29.71 -6.32
C VAL A 53 -4.34 30.07 -6.84
N ALA A 54 -4.03 31.37 -6.82
CA ALA A 54 -2.76 31.86 -7.34
C ALA A 54 -1.57 31.45 -6.46
N GLU A 55 -1.80 31.36 -5.15
CA GLU A 55 -0.80 30.96 -4.15
C GLU A 55 -1.48 30.19 -3.02
N THR A 56 -0.94 29.03 -2.66
CA THR A 56 -1.44 28.17 -1.58
C THR A 56 -0.82 28.55 -0.24
N GLU A 57 -1.52 28.24 0.86
CA GLU A 57 -1.03 28.54 2.22
C GLU A 57 0.22 27.72 2.61
N PHE A 58 0.45 26.60 1.93
CA PHE A 58 1.61 25.74 2.10
C PHE A 58 2.02 25.11 0.75
N PRO A 59 3.27 24.63 0.61
CA PRO A 59 3.71 23.90 -0.58
C PRO A 59 2.83 22.67 -0.83
N LEU A 60 2.43 22.44 -2.08
CA LEU A 60 1.59 21.29 -2.40
C LEU A 60 2.43 20.02 -2.59
N THR A 61 1.87 18.90 -2.15
CA THR A 61 2.32 17.56 -2.58
C THR A 61 1.32 16.97 -3.57
N HIS A 62 0.03 17.07 -3.27
CA HIS A 62 -1.04 16.48 -4.04
C HIS A 62 -2.31 17.34 -3.94
N LEU A 63 -3.22 17.12 -4.89
CA LEU A 63 -4.58 17.64 -4.84
C LEU A 63 -5.56 16.46 -4.91
N GLY A 64 -6.61 16.51 -4.09
CA GLY A 64 -7.83 15.75 -4.33
C GLY A 64 -8.85 16.66 -5.00
N VAL A 65 -9.25 16.38 -6.24
CA VAL A 65 -10.20 17.21 -6.99
C VAL A 65 -11.51 16.45 -7.16
N ARG A 66 -12.63 17.10 -6.87
CA ARG A 66 -13.99 16.61 -7.10
C ARG A 66 -14.75 17.64 -7.94
N TRP A 67 -15.47 17.21 -8.96
CA TRP A 67 -16.26 18.11 -9.80
C TRP A 67 -17.56 17.48 -10.30
N ASP A 68 -18.62 18.27 -10.32
CA ASP A 68 -19.89 17.88 -10.91
C ASP A 68 -19.96 18.27 -12.39
N GLY A 69 -20.71 17.49 -13.17
CA GLY A 69 -21.06 17.84 -14.55
C GLY A 69 -20.08 17.33 -15.59
N ALA A 70 -19.68 18.18 -16.53
CA ALA A 70 -18.89 17.80 -17.68
C ALA A 70 -17.39 17.64 -17.32
N PRO A 71 -16.54 17.15 -18.24
CA PRO A 71 -15.11 16.99 -17.99
C PRO A 71 -14.46 18.28 -17.47
N ALA A 72 -13.61 18.13 -16.44
CA ALA A 72 -12.84 19.23 -15.88
C ALA A 72 -11.42 19.26 -16.44
N GLN A 73 -10.78 20.42 -16.32
CA GLN A 73 -9.37 20.62 -16.64
C GLN A 73 -8.65 21.27 -15.46
N LEU A 74 -7.36 20.99 -15.33
CA LEU A 74 -6.48 21.53 -14.30
C LEU A 74 -5.24 22.11 -14.94
N ARG A 75 -4.73 23.22 -14.40
CA ARG A 75 -3.34 23.63 -14.55
C ARG A 75 -2.72 23.92 -13.18
N LEU A 76 -1.42 23.69 -13.08
CA LEU A 76 -0.64 23.96 -11.89
C LEU A 76 0.27 25.16 -12.13
N ARG A 77 0.56 25.92 -11.08
CA ARG A 77 1.54 26.99 -11.08
C ARG A 77 2.79 26.50 -10.36
N GLY A 78 3.92 26.52 -11.04
CA GLY A 78 5.24 26.25 -10.45
C GLY A 78 6.06 27.53 -10.30
N ALA A 79 7.36 27.38 -10.03
CA ALA A 79 8.31 28.49 -9.95
C ALA A 79 8.37 29.32 -11.25
N ASP A 80 8.24 28.66 -12.41
CA ASP A 80 8.28 29.29 -13.74
C ASP A 80 6.93 29.89 -14.18
N GLY A 81 5.93 29.89 -13.28
CA GLY A 81 4.59 30.38 -13.56
C GLY A 81 3.59 29.26 -13.92
N TRP A 82 2.56 29.60 -14.69
CA TRP A 82 1.47 28.68 -15.03
C TRP A 82 1.91 27.64 -16.06
N GLY A 83 1.74 26.37 -15.72
CA GLY A 83 1.84 25.28 -16.67
C GLY A 83 0.63 25.21 -17.63
N PRO A 84 0.66 24.28 -18.59
CA PRO A 84 -0.43 24.10 -19.53
C PRO A 84 -1.67 23.52 -18.84
N TRP A 85 -2.85 23.80 -19.42
CA TRP A 85 -4.07 23.10 -19.09
C TRP A 85 -3.97 21.63 -19.51
N ARG A 86 -4.36 20.72 -18.59
CA ARG A 86 -4.50 19.29 -18.85
C ARG A 86 -5.91 18.83 -18.48
N PRO A 87 -6.50 17.86 -19.20
CA PRO A 87 -7.76 17.25 -18.79
C PRO A 87 -7.58 16.52 -17.46
N LEU A 88 -8.60 16.58 -16.60
CA LEU A 88 -8.72 15.72 -15.44
C LEU A 88 -9.39 14.41 -15.86
N THR A 89 -8.69 13.30 -15.64
CA THR A 89 -9.23 11.96 -15.82
C THR A 89 -9.82 11.51 -14.49
N ALA A 90 -11.10 11.14 -14.50
CA ALA A 90 -11.75 10.61 -13.31
C ALA A 90 -11.12 9.27 -12.90
N ASP A 91 -10.89 9.11 -11.60
CA ASP A 91 -10.40 7.87 -11.02
C ASP A 91 -11.42 6.74 -11.24
N CYS A 92 -10.94 5.49 -11.22
CA CYS A 92 -11.84 4.35 -11.22
C CYS A 92 -12.77 4.41 -9.98
N PRO A 93 -14.04 3.98 -10.13
CA PRO A 93 -14.93 3.86 -8.98
C PRO A 93 -14.32 2.96 -7.91
N THR A 94 -14.37 3.45 -6.67
CA THR A 94 -13.99 2.71 -5.47
C THR A 94 -15.14 2.84 -4.48
N GLY A 95 -15.34 1.84 -3.64
CA GLY A 95 -16.42 1.86 -2.65
C GLY A 95 -16.83 0.47 -2.22
N LYS A 96 -17.76 0.44 -1.26
CA LYS A 96 -18.33 -0.77 -0.65
C LYS A 96 -19.35 -1.40 -1.60
N ASP A 97 -19.51 -2.71 -1.53
CA ASP A 97 -20.47 -3.44 -2.38
C ASP A 97 -21.94 -3.23 -1.94
N GLU A 98 -22.17 -2.90 -0.66
CA GLU A 98 -23.51 -2.69 -0.11
C GLU A 98 -24.08 -1.30 -0.41
N GLU A 99 -23.21 -0.34 -0.74
CA GLU A 99 -23.63 1.02 -1.04
C GLU A 99 -24.11 1.08 -2.49
N PRO A 100 -25.22 1.79 -2.78
CA PRO A 100 -25.60 2.06 -4.15
C PRO A 100 -24.40 2.64 -4.90
N PHE A 101 -24.27 2.32 -6.18
CA PHE A 101 -23.49 3.17 -7.10
C PHE A 101 -24.21 4.53 -7.15
N ALA A 102 -23.99 5.37 -6.13
CA ALA A 102 -24.27 6.78 -6.22
C ALA A 102 -23.53 7.25 -7.47
N VAL A 103 -24.14 8.15 -8.23
CA VAL A 103 -23.43 8.88 -9.27
C VAL A 103 -22.26 9.55 -8.54
N GLN A 104 -21.09 8.90 -8.56
CA GLN A 104 -19.92 9.44 -7.87
C GLN A 104 -19.63 10.72 -8.63
N THR A 105 -19.68 11.85 -7.91
CA THR A 105 -19.10 13.07 -8.42
C THR A 105 -17.71 12.72 -8.94
N ALA A 106 -17.42 13.12 -10.17
CA ALA A 106 -16.15 12.79 -10.79
C ALA A 106 -15.02 13.32 -9.90
N SER A 107 -14.00 12.49 -9.71
CA SER A 107 -12.92 12.81 -8.78
C SER A 107 -11.59 12.33 -9.32
N ALA A 108 -10.52 13.05 -8.99
CA ALA A 108 -9.17 12.77 -9.43
C ALA A 108 -8.19 13.07 -8.29
N PHE A 109 -7.32 12.11 -8.02
CA PHE A 109 -6.11 12.35 -7.26
C PHE A 109 -5.02 12.90 -8.18
N VAL A 110 -4.30 13.94 -7.77
CA VAL A 110 -3.34 14.61 -8.63
C VAL A 110 -2.02 14.83 -7.90
N ASP A 111 -0.91 14.42 -8.52
CA ASP A 111 0.43 14.87 -8.12
C ASP A 111 0.57 16.37 -8.44
N ALA A 112 0.88 17.13 -7.39
CA ALA A 112 1.02 18.58 -7.43
C ALA A 112 2.32 19.02 -6.74
N GLN A 113 3.33 18.14 -6.69
CA GLN A 113 4.61 18.47 -6.10
C GLN A 113 5.21 19.69 -6.80
N HIS A 114 5.93 20.52 -6.04
CA HIS A 114 6.56 21.76 -6.51
C HIS A 114 5.58 22.83 -7.04
N SER A 115 4.28 22.66 -6.81
CA SER A 115 3.28 23.63 -7.21
C SER A 115 2.98 24.61 -6.08
N THR A 116 2.85 25.88 -6.43
CA THR A 116 2.51 26.99 -5.53
C THR A 116 1.07 27.46 -5.73
N GLY A 117 0.40 27.05 -6.79
CA GLY A 117 -0.98 27.43 -7.10
C GLY A 117 -1.60 26.47 -8.11
N TYR A 118 -2.91 26.61 -8.32
CA TYR A 118 -3.66 25.78 -9.25
C TYR A 118 -4.89 26.51 -9.77
N GLU A 119 -5.36 26.09 -10.94
CA GLU A 119 -6.69 26.44 -11.43
C GLU A 119 -7.39 25.20 -11.95
N VAL A 120 -8.66 25.05 -11.59
CA VAL A 120 -9.55 24.01 -12.09
C VAL A 120 -10.73 24.66 -12.78
N LEU A 121 -11.09 24.15 -13.95
CA LEU A 121 -12.29 24.55 -14.67
C LEU A 121 -13.19 23.33 -14.84
N SER A 122 -14.45 23.43 -14.44
CA SER A 122 -15.45 22.38 -14.72
C SER A 122 -16.26 22.78 -15.96
N GLY A 123 -16.30 21.88 -16.94
CA GLY A 123 -17.16 22.07 -18.10
C GLY A 123 -18.63 22.13 -17.66
N GLY A 124 -19.33 23.20 -18.05
CA GLY A 124 -20.76 23.35 -17.78
C GLY A 124 -21.12 24.01 -16.44
N GLY A 125 -20.14 24.57 -15.71
CA GLY A 125 -20.44 25.45 -14.56
C GLY A 125 -20.70 24.73 -13.23
N GLY A 126 -20.47 23.41 -13.15
CA GLY A 126 -20.69 22.62 -11.93
C GLY A 126 -19.75 23.01 -10.78
N GLU A 127 -20.10 22.60 -9.55
CA GLU A 127 -19.24 22.80 -8.38
C GLU A 127 -17.93 22.03 -8.57
N VAL A 128 -16.83 22.69 -8.19
CA VAL A 128 -15.52 22.08 -8.02
C VAL A 128 -15.12 22.19 -6.56
N VAL A 129 -14.66 21.09 -5.97
CA VAL A 129 -14.02 21.07 -4.66
C VAL A 129 -12.59 20.55 -4.83
N VAL A 130 -11.62 21.30 -4.34
CA VAL A 130 -10.20 20.91 -4.33
C VAL A 130 -9.72 20.83 -2.89
N THR A 131 -9.10 19.71 -2.54
CA THR A 131 -8.37 19.55 -1.29
C THR A 131 -6.88 19.62 -1.56
N GLU A 132 -6.25 20.67 -1.05
CA GLU A 132 -4.82 20.92 -1.00
C GLU A 132 -4.19 19.99 0.03
N LEU A 133 -3.15 19.22 -0.33
CA LEU A 133 -2.48 18.27 0.57
C LEU A 133 -0.97 18.53 0.66
N ASN A 134 -0.45 18.50 1.89
CA ASN A 134 0.98 18.46 2.16
C ASN A 134 1.31 17.40 3.21
N THR A 135 2.17 16.45 2.84
CA THR A 135 2.60 15.29 3.63
C THR A 135 4.07 15.33 4.02
N MET A 136 4.73 16.49 3.82
CA MET A 136 6.17 16.70 3.98
C MET A 136 6.52 17.72 5.06
N ASP A 137 5.68 18.72 5.30
CA ASP A 137 6.02 19.89 6.13
C ASP A 137 5.15 20.02 7.40
N GLY A 138 4.27 19.05 7.66
CA GLY A 138 3.47 19.04 8.89
C GLY A 138 4.28 18.65 10.13
N PRO A 139 3.71 18.84 11.34
CA PRO A 139 4.37 18.45 12.58
C PRO A 139 4.80 16.99 12.57
N LEU A 140 6.04 16.75 13.00
CA LEU A 140 6.61 15.41 13.10
C LEU A 140 5.85 14.59 14.15
N ARG A 141 5.72 13.30 13.86
CA ARG A 141 5.15 12.30 14.76
C ARG A 141 5.90 11.00 14.57
N ARG A 142 5.89 10.18 15.62
CA ARG A 142 6.46 8.84 15.59
C ARG A 142 5.81 7.96 14.52
N ALA A 143 6.64 7.19 13.85
CA ALA A 143 6.26 6.11 12.97
C ALA A 143 7.09 4.87 13.30
N ASP A 144 6.58 3.70 12.95
CA ASP A 144 7.35 2.47 13.09
C ASP A 144 8.39 2.36 11.96
N ASP A 145 9.32 1.43 12.14
CA ASP A 145 10.31 1.13 11.12
C ASP A 145 9.77 0.18 10.05
N PRO A 146 10.26 0.29 8.80
CA PRO A 146 10.04 -0.72 7.78
C PRO A 146 10.47 -2.11 8.25
N GLN A 147 9.68 -3.12 7.90
CA GLN A 147 9.91 -4.52 8.24
C GLN A 147 10.54 -5.26 7.05
N SER A 148 11.52 -6.11 7.36
CA SER A 148 12.07 -7.07 6.40
C SER A 148 11.18 -8.32 6.36
N GLY A 149 10.03 -8.18 5.73
CA GLY A 149 9.06 -9.25 5.54
C GLY A 149 7.65 -8.80 5.89
N MET A 150 6.68 -9.16 5.06
CA MET A 150 5.26 -8.95 5.35
C MET A 150 4.72 -10.15 6.14
N PRO A 151 4.18 -9.95 7.36
CA PRO A 151 3.54 -11.02 8.11
C PRO A 151 2.34 -11.61 7.37
N LEU A 152 2.15 -12.91 7.49
CA LEU A 152 1.00 -13.65 6.98
C LEU A 152 0.47 -14.61 8.06
N PRO A 153 -0.81 -15.03 7.99
CA PRO A 153 -1.38 -15.99 8.93
C PRO A 153 -0.53 -17.26 9.07
N GLY A 154 -0.56 -17.87 10.27
CA GLY A 154 0.20 -19.09 10.57
C GLY A 154 1.69 -18.87 10.80
N GLY A 155 2.13 -17.63 11.07
CA GLY A 155 3.55 -17.29 11.28
C GLY A 155 4.38 -17.28 9.99
N HIS A 156 3.71 -17.30 8.83
CA HIS A 156 4.35 -17.16 7.54
C HIS A 156 4.81 -15.72 7.31
N VAL A 157 5.84 -15.55 6.49
CA VAL A 157 6.38 -14.23 6.12
C VAL A 157 6.68 -14.21 4.62
N ALA A 158 6.17 -13.20 3.91
CA ALA A 158 6.57 -12.94 2.53
C ALA A 158 7.84 -12.07 2.53
N PRO A 159 8.95 -12.47 1.89
CA PRO A 159 10.22 -11.75 1.95
C PRO A 159 10.21 -10.52 1.03
N VAL A 160 9.60 -9.44 1.52
CA VAL A 160 9.52 -8.12 0.88
C VAL A 160 9.83 -7.03 1.90
N THR A 161 10.28 -5.86 1.44
CA THR A 161 10.28 -4.68 2.31
C THR A 161 8.84 -4.25 2.52
N TYR A 162 8.39 -4.24 3.77
CA TYR A 162 6.99 -4.02 4.12
C TYR A 162 6.86 -2.87 5.11
N LEU A 163 5.94 -1.95 4.86
CA LEU A 163 5.55 -0.91 5.79
C LEU A 163 4.11 -1.18 6.22
N SER A 164 3.95 -1.48 7.52
CA SER A 164 2.65 -1.46 8.18
C SER A 164 2.04 -0.07 8.14
N ARG A 165 0.76 0.03 8.48
CA ARG A 165 0.07 1.32 8.66
C ARG A 165 0.83 2.27 9.57
N ALA A 166 1.34 1.80 10.70
CA ALA A 166 2.16 2.61 11.60
C ALA A 166 3.51 3.01 10.97
N ALA A 167 4.12 2.14 10.16
CA ALA A 167 5.41 2.39 9.53
C ALA A 167 5.33 3.41 8.37
N TRP A 168 4.31 3.38 7.50
CA TRP A 168 4.18 4.45 6.49
C TRP A 168 3.52 5.72 7.02
N GLY A 169 2.99 5.66 8.25
CA GLY A 169 2.39 6.78 8.95
C GLY A 169 0.92 6.98 8.56
N ALA A 170 0.09 5.97 8.73
CA ALA A 170 -1.36 6.14 8.67
C ALA A 170 -1.84 7.10 9.77
N ASN A 171 -2.76 7.99 9.41
CA ASN A 171 -3.53 8.73 10.39
C ASN A 171 -4.84 7.98 10.67
N GLU A 172 -4.81 7.10 11.67
CA GLU A 172 -5.94 6.21 12.00
C GLU A 172 -7.25 6.95 12.31
N SER A 173 -7.19 8.22 12.73
CA SER A 173 -8.40 9.03 12.97
C SER A 173 -9.28 9.21 11.74
N TYR A 174 -8.72 9.07 10.53
CA TYR A 174 -9.50 9.18 9.29
C TYR A 174 -10.57 8.09 9.15
N ARG A 175 -10.38 6.93 9.81
CA ARG A 175 -11.35 5.84 9.85
C ARG A 175 -12.59 6.14 10.69
N PHE A 176 -12.53 7.13 11.57
CA PHE A 176 -13.56 7.36 12.57
C PHE A 176 -14.34 8.64 12.29
N ARG A 177 -15.61 8.64 12.70
CA ARG A 177 -16.43 9.84 12.80
C ARG A 177 -16.09 10.58 14.10
N PRO A 178 -16.50 11.86 14.25
CA PRO A 178 -16.27 12.62 15.47
C PRO A 178 -16.85 11.98 16.74
N ASP A 179 -17.89 11.15 16.62
CA ASP A 179 -18.51 10.40 17.72
C ASP A 179 -17.75 9.11 18.09
N GLY A 180 -16.62 8.83 17.43
CA GLY A 180 -15.79 7.64 17.65
C GLY A 180 -16.27 6.39 16.90
N THR A 181 -17.37 6.46 16.13
CA THR A 181 -17.82 5.32 15.32
C THR A 181 -16.94 5.13 14.09
N GLU A 182 -16.57 3.89 13.78
CA GLU A 182 -15.84 3.59 12.55
C GLU A 182 -16.74 3.80 11.32
N LYS A 183 -16.22 4.50 10.31
CA LYS A 183 -16.93 4.76 9.04
C LYS A 183 -17.10 3.50 8.20
N TRP A 184 -16.14 2.59 8.32
CA TRP A 184 -16.12 1.31 7.61
C TRP A 184 -15.57 0.20 8.52
N PRO A 185 -16.44 -0.35 9.39
CA PRO A 185 -16.09 -1.54 10.18
C PRO A 185 -15.63 -2.69 9.28
N VAL A 186 -14.69 -3.49 9.78
CA VAL A 186 -14.15 -4.61 9.00
C VAL A 186 -15.17 -5.74 8.93
N ALA A 187 -15.57 -6.09 7.71
CA ALA A 187 -16.17 -7.38 7.39
C ALA A 187 -15.08 -8.28 6.78
N ALA A 188 -15.19 -9.61 6.90
CA ALA A 188 -14.19 -10.52 6.34
C ALA A 188 -14.83 -11.73 5.67
N TYR A 189 -14.22 -12.22 4.59
CA TYR A 189 -14.73 -13.30 3.75
C TYR A 189 -13.61 -14.26 3.33
N PRO A 190 -13.92 -15.52 2.96
CA PRO A 190 -12.92 -16.40 2.38
C PRO A 190 -12.30 -15.79 1.13
N ILE A 191 -10.96 -15.79 1.04
CA ILE A 191 -10.27 -15.31 -0.14
C ILE A 191 -10.51 -16.24 -1.34
N GLN A 192 -10.91 -15.64 -2.46
CA GLN A 192 -11.17 -16.34 -3.71
C GLN A 192 -10.21 -15.91 -4.81
N THR A 193 -9.90 -14.61 -4.89
CA THR A 193 -9.10 -14.05 -5.99
C THR A 193 -8.19 -12.93 -5.50
N ILE A 194 -7.18 -12.60 -6.32
CA ILE A 194 -6.31 -11.45 -6.18
C ILE A 194 -6.49 -10.60 -7.44
N ASN A 195 -6.83 -9.33 -7.25
CA ASN A 195 -7.02 -8.35 -8.30
C ASN A 195 -5.88 -7.33 -8.33
N VAL A 196 -5.20 -7.22 -9.46
CA VAL A 196 -4.08 -6.31 -9.66
C VAL A 196 -4.59 -5.01 -10.27
N HIS A 197 -4.15 -3.90 -9.68
CA HIS A 197 -4.47 -2.54 -10.07
C HIS A 197 -3.20 -1.71 -10.29
N HIS A 198 -3.36 -0.58 -10.99
CA HIS A 198 -2.44 0.54 -10.91
C HIS A 198 -3.13 1.74 -10.25
N GLN A 199 -2.36 2.70 -9.76
CA GLN A 199 -2.90 3.92 -9.16
C GLN A 199 -3.42 4.90 -10.22
N GLY A 200 -2.84 4.89 -11.43
CA GLY A 200 -3.40 5.57 -12.61
C GLY A 200 -2.93 7.02 -12.82
N GLN A 201 -2.17 7.61 -11.88
CA GLN A 201 -1.62 8.96 -11.98
C GLN A 201 -0.10 8.94 -12.03
N THR A 202 0.49 9.86 -12.78
CA THR A 202 1.95 9.99 -12.84
C THR A 202 2.44 10.64 -11.55
N LEU A 203 3.28 9.92 -10.81
CA LEU A 203 3.96 10.45 -9.61
C LEU A 203 5.32 11.00 -10.03
N THR A 204 5.67 12.20 -9.57
CA THR A 204 6.91 12.88 -9.97
C THR A 204 8.01 12.82 -8.92
N GLY A 205 7.65 12.68 -7.65
CA GLY A 205 8.60 12.57 -6.53
C GLY A 205 9.04 11.15 -6.18
N PRO A 206 10.22 10.99 -5.54
CA PRO A 206 10.72 9.69 -5.09
C PRO A 206 10.13 9.22 -3.75
N ASP A 207 9.44 10.10 -2.99
CA ASP A 207 8.79 9.72 -1.73
C ASP A 207 7.41 9.10 -2.00
N TYR A 208 7.40 7.79 -2.23
CA TYR A 208 6.16 7.04 -2.41
C TYR A 208 5.36 6.87 -1.12
N GLY A 209 5.99 6.97 0.06
CA GLY A 209 5.28 6.98 1.33
C GLY A 209 4.39 8.21 1.47
N SER A 210 4.87 9.37 1.00
CA SER A 210 4.08 10.60 0.87
C SER A 210 2.86 10.40 -0.05
N ALA A 211 3.04 9.75 -1.20
CA ALA A 211 1.93 9.42 -2.10
C ALA A 211 0.89 8.50 -1.43
N VAL A 212 1.31 7.46 -0.70
CA VAL A 212 0.41 6.57 0.06
C VAL A 212 -0.36 7.36 1.13
N ARG A 213 0.30 8.22 1.92
CA ARG A 213 -0.36 9.06 2.93
C ARG A 213 -1.40 10.01 2.32
N SER A 214 -1.07 10.66 1.21
CA SER A 214 -1.99 11.56 0.51
C SER A 214 -3.17 10.81 -0.09
N LEU A 215 -2.91 9.64 -0.70
CA LEU A 215 -3.96 8.78 -1.23
C LEU A 215 -4.86 8.23 -0.11
N TYR A 216 -4.31 7.94 1.07
CA TYR A 216 -5.08 7.50 2.22
C TYR A 216 -6.11 8.54 2.61
N ARG A 217 -5.67 9.77 2.80
CA ARG A 217 -6.57 10.87 3.15
C ARG A 217 -7.64 11.03 2.07
N TYR A 218 -7.21 11.17 0.81
CA TYR A 218 -8.11 11.33 -0.35
C TYR A 218 -9.22 10.27 -0.38
N LEU A 219 -8.86 8.99 -0.21
CA LEU A 219 -9.84 7.91 -0.24
C LEU A 219 -10.72 7.88 1.01
N ALA A 220 -10.16 8.09 2.19
CA ALA A 220 -10.87 7.96 3.46
C ALA A 220 -11.78 9.15 3.77
N ILE A 221 -11.35 10.37 3.43
CA ILE A 221 -12.01 11.63 3.76
C ILE A 221 -12.73 12.18 2.53
N GLU A 222 -12.00 12.54 1.47
CA GLU A 222 -12.57 13.27 0.34
C GLU A 222 -13.50 12.39 -0.52
N LYS A 223 -13.17 11.11 -0.73
CA LYS A 223 -14.07 10.12 -1.34
C LYS A 223 -15.01 9.44 -0.33
N ASN A 224 -14.89 9.77 0.96
CA ASN A 224 -15.73 9.24 2.04
C ASN A 224 -15.79 7.70 2.13
N ASN A 225 -14.76 6.98 1.67
CA ASN A 225 -14.73 5.52 1.82
C ASN A 225 -14.48 5.10 3.27
N GLY A 226 -13.91 6.00 4.09
CA GLY A 226 -13.52 5.73 5.46
C GLY A 226 -12.16 5.04 5.62
N ASP A 227 -11.59 4.45 4.59
CA ASP A 227 -10.23 3.89 4.63
C ASP A 227 -9.62 3.83 3.22
N HIS A 228 -8.38 3.34 3.11
CA HIS A 228 -7.87 2.84 1.84
C HIS A 228 -8.76 1.73 1.27
N THR A 229 -8.91 1.73 -0.06
CA THR A 229 -9.80 0.80 -0.78
C THR A 229 -9.07 -0.40 -1.38
N TYR A 230 -7.74 -0.38 -1.40
CA TYR A 230 -6.89 -1.53 -1.75
C TYR A 230 -6.28 -2.12 -0.47
N HIS A 231 -5.97 -3.41 -0.50
CA HIS A 231 -5.36 -4.09 0.65
C HIS A 231 -3.86 -3.79 0.74
N LEU A 232 -3.19 -3.69 -0.41
CA LEU A 232 -1.77 -3.41 -0.51
C LEU A 232 -1.48 -2.38 -1.60
N TYR A 233 -0.45 -1.58 -1.38
CA TYR A 233 0.21 -0.80 -2.42
C TYR A 233 1.64 -1.29 -2.64
N ILE A 234 2.13 -1.18 -3.87
CA ILE A 234 3.52 -1.51 -4.21
C ILE A 234 4.11 -0.35 -5.00
N ASP A 235 5.21 0.21 -4.51
CA ASP A 235 5.89 1.31 -5.19
C ASP A 235 6.87 0.82 -6.28
N PRO A 236 7.40 1.72 -7.14
CA PRO A 236 8.43 1.40 -8.12
C PRO A 236 9.74 0.82 -7.55
N ASN A 237 10.01 0.97 -6.25
CA ASN A 237 11.17 0.37 -5.59
C ASN A 237 10.88 -1.05 -5.04
N GLY A 238 9.65 -1.55 -5.19
CA GLY A 238 9.24 -2.86 -4.68
C GLY A 238 8.90 -2.84 -3.18
N VAL A 239 8.71 -1.67 -2.58
CA VAL A 239 8.26 -1.53 -1.19
C VAL A 239 6.76 -1.76 -1.14
N VAL A 240 6.33 -2.61 -0.20
CA VAL A 240 4.93 -3.00 0.01
C VAL A 240 4.34 -2.23 1.18
N TYR A 241 3.21 -1.57 0.97
CA TYR A 241 2.52 -0.77 1.99
C TYR A 241 1.19 -1.41 2.33
N GLU A 242 0.89 -1.52 3.63
CA GLU A 242 -0.42 -1.94 4.11
C GLU A 242 -1.49 -0.89 3.78
N GLY A 243 -2.53 -1.30 3.07
CA GLY A 243 -3.68 -0.46 2.73
C GLY A 243 -4.80 -0.60 3.74
N ARG A 244 -5.92 -1.19 3.33
CA ARG A 244 -7.14 -1.41 4.12
C ARG A 244 -6.81 -2.04 5.48
N HIS A 245 -7.29 -1.41 6.56
CA HIS A 245 -7.17 -1.94 7.91
C HIS A 245 -7.88 -3.29 8.03
N SER A 246 -7.16 -4.31 8.51
CA SER A 246 -7.70 -5.66 8.71
C SER A 246 -7.88 -6.04 10.19
N GLY A 247 -7.19 -5.38 11.13
CA GLY A 247 -7.25 -5.72 12.55
C GLY A 247 -6.07 -5.17 13.32
N THR A 248 -5.92 -5.59 14.58
CA THR A 248 -4.88 -5.09 15.51
C THR A 248 -3.87 -6.17 15.94
N ASP A 249 -3.93 -7.36 15.34
CA ASP A 249 -3.04 -8.49 15.65
C ASP A 249 -1.65 -8.38 14.98
N GLY A 250 -1.43 -7.36 14.16
CA GLY A 250 -0.19 -7.13 13.44
C GLY A 250 -0.01 -8.01 12.20
N VAL A 251 -1.04 -8.76 11.79
CA VAL A 251 -1.07 -9.54 10.55
C VAL A 251 -1.98 -8.82 9.55
N PRO A 252 -1.44 -8.19 8.49
CA PRO A 252 -2.27 -7.45 7.55
C PRO A 252 -3.18 -8.39 6.76
N LEU A 253 -4.17 -7.79 6.06
CA LEU A 253 -5.07 -8.43 5.09
C LEU A 253 -6.14 -9.33 5.70
N PHE A 254 -5.83 -10.08 6.76
CA PHE A 254 -6.68 -11.15 7.27
C PHE A 254 -7.20 -10.88 8.69
N GLN A 255 -8.30 -11.52 9.02
CA GLN A 255 -8.80 -11.69 10.38
C GLN A 255 -8.87 -13.18 10.73
N PRO A 256 -8.75 -13.55 12.02
CA PRO A 256 -9.07 -14.90 12.47
C PRO A 256 -10.53 -15.24 12.18
N GLY A 257 -10.76 -16.31 11.42
CA GLY A 257 -12.11 -16.85 11.22
C GLY A 257 -12.61 -17.66 12.42
N PRO A 258 -13.91 -17.96 12.48
CA PRO A 258 -14.51 -18.73 13.58
C PRO A 258 -13.92 -20.12 13.79
N ASP A 259 -13.39 -20.73 12.73
CA ASP A 259 -12.74 -22.05 12.69
C ASP A 259 -11.20 -21.95 12.73
N GLY A 260 -10.65 -20.76 12.96
CA GLY A 260 -9.21 -20.49 12.94
C GLY A 260 -8.64 -20.27 11.53
N ARG A 261 -9.44 -20.40 10.46
CA ARG A 261 -8.99 -20.11 9.10
C ARG A 261 -8.96 -18.60 8.86
N PRO A 262 -7.95 -18.05 8.18
CA PRO A 262 -7.88 -16.63 7.91
C PRO A 262 -8.96 -16.20 6.92
N LEU A 263 -9.72 -15.17 7.29
CA LEU A 263 -10.70 -14.50 6.43
C LEU A 263 -10.12 -13.17 5.94
N LEU A 264 -10.24 -12.88 4.65
CA LEU A 264 -9.79 -11.64 4.03
C LEU A 264 -10.68 -10.48 4.46
N ALA A 265 -10.10 -9.45 5.08
CA ALA A 265 -10.78 -8.20 5.38
C ALA A 265 -11.29 -7.56 4.09
N ASN A 266 -12.55 -7.13 4.06
CA ASN A 266 -13.19 -6.59 2.86
C ASN A 266 -12.67 -5.19 2.54
N ALA A 267 -12.43 -4.93 1.25
CA ALA A 267 -11.99 -3.64 0.73
C ALA A 267 -12.93 -3.14 -0.38
N GLY A 268 -12.48 -2.20 -1.22
CA GLY A 268 -13.37 -1.38 -2.05
C GLY A 268 -12.77 -0.99 -3.40
N HIS A 269 -11.96 -1.86 -3.98
CA HIS A 269 -11.13 -1.60 -5.16
C HIS A 269 -11.79 -2.00 -6.48
N THR A 270 -12.84 -2.82 -6.46
CA THR A 270 -13.54 -3.30 -7.66
C THR A 270 -15.02 -3.43 -7.32
N VAL A 271 -15.74 -2.32 -7.44
CA VAL A 271 -17.13 -2.22 -7.00
C VAL A 271 -17.99 -3.32 -7.64
N GLY A 272 -18.75 -4.03 -6.81
CA GLY A 272 -19.55 -5.20 -7.17
C GLY A 272 -18.81 -6.54 -7.02
N TRP A 273 -17.48 -6.51 -6.83
CA TRP A 273 -16.59 -7.67 -6.84
C TRP A 273 -15.55 -7.64 -5.71
N ASN A 274 -15.84 -6.94 -4.60
CA ASN A 274 -14.87 -6.75 -3.52
C ASN A 274 -14.82 -7.93 -2.54
N ALA A 275 -15.96 -8.47 -2.12
CA ALA A 275 -16.01 -9.45 -1.05
C ALA A 275 -15.33 -10.79 -1.41
N GLY A 276 -14.21 -11.09 -0.75
CA GLY A 276 -13.37 -12.26 -1.05
C GLY A 276 -12.39 -12.05 -2.22
N SER A 277 -12.23 -10.81 -2.68
CA SER A 277 -11.26 -10.39 -3.70
C SER A 277 -10.19 -9.50 -3.08
N LEU A 278 -8.91 -9.86 -3.22
CA LEU A 278 -7.80 -9.09 -2.67
C LEU A 278 -7.23 -8.12 -3.70
N GLY A 279 -7.46 -6.82 -3.54
CA GLY A 279 -6.85 -5.76 -4.36
C GLY A 279 -5.41 -5.38 -3.98
N ILE A 280 -4.48 -5.46 -4.94
CA ILE A 280 -3.10 -4.95 -4.87
C ILE A 280 -2.94 -3.83 -5.89
N CYS A 281 -2.52 -2.63 -5.48
CA CYS A 281 -2.37 -1.47 -6.35
C CYS A 281 -0.90 -1.07 -6.52
N LEU A 282 -0.38 -1.11 -7.75
CA LEU A 282 0.97 -0.59 -8.04
C LEU A 282 0.90 0.93 -8.24
N LEU A 283 1.76 1.67 -7.54
CA LEU A 283 1.79 3.12 -7.60
C LEU A 283 2.29 3.61 -8.97
N GLY A 284 1.63 4.63 -9.51
CA GLY A 284 1.94 5.25 -10.79
C GLY A 284 0.91 4.99 -11.90
N ASN A 285 1.05 5.74 -13.00
CA ASN A 285 0.29 5.53 -14.22
C ASN A 285 0.99 4.51 -15.11
N LEU A 286 0.67 3.24 -14.89
CA LEU A 286 1.30 2.14 -15.61
C LEU A 286 0.83 1.98 -17.06
N ALA A 287 -0.13 2.78 -17.52
CA ALA A 287 -0.45 2.88 -18.95
C ALA A 287 0.56 3.77 -19.71
N VAL A 288 1.30 4.62 -18.98
CA VAL A 288 2.29 5.55 -19.54
C VAL A 288 3.71 5.10 -19.22
N VAL A 289 3.98 4.73 -17.96
CA VAL A 289 5.31 4.30 -17.50
C VAL A 289 5.25 2.81 -17.13
N PRO A 290 5.99 1.91 -17.81
CA PRO A 290 5.97 0.49 -17.49
C PRO A 290 6.35 0.20 -16.02
N PRO A 291 5.83 -0.88 -15.43
CA PRO A 291 6.21 -1.28 -14.07
C PRO A 291 7.69 -1.64 -14.01
N THR A 292 8.36 -1.28 -12.90
CA THR A 292 9.76 -1.65 -12.66
C THR A 292 9.89 -3.14 -12.36
N ALA A 293 11.10 -3.68 -12.57
CA ALA A 293 11.40 -5.06 -12.20
C ALA A 293 11.20 -5.30 -10.69
N ALA A 294 11.57 -4.34 -9.84
CA ALA A 294 11.39 -4.42 -8.39
C ALA A 294 9.90 -4.48 -7.99
N ALA A 295 9.04 -3.66 -8.60
CA ALA A 295 7.60 -3.71 -8.35
C ALA A 295 6.98 -5.05 -8.79
N ILE A 296 7.36 -5.57 -9.97
CA ILE A 296 6.90 -6.87 -10.45
C ILE A 296 7.39 -8.01 -9.56
N ASP A 297 8.62 -7.94 -9.08
CA ASP A 297 9.19 -8.92 -8.16
C ASP A 297 8.43 -8.95 -6.82
N ALA A 298 8.24 -7.79 -6.19
CA ALA A 298 7.47 -7.65 -4.96
C ALA A 298 6.03 -8.16 -5.13
N LEU A 299 5.34 -7.76 -6.21
CA LEU A 299 4.00 -8.24 -6.56
C LEU A 299 3.97 -9.77 -6.65
N THR A 300 4.94 -10.37 -7.33
CA THR A 300 5.01 -11.82 -7.52
C THR A 300 5.25 -12.55 -6.20
N THR A 301 6.11 -12.03 -5.31
CA THR A 301 6.36 -12.59 -3.97
C THR A 301 5.11 -12.52 -3.09
N VAL A 302 4.44 -11.37 -3.08
CA VAL A 302 3.22 -11.16 -2.28
C VAL A 302 2.09 -12.07 -2.76
N ILE A 303 1.88 -12.19 -4.08
CA ILE A 303 0.89 -13.12 -4.65
C ILE A 303 1.18 -14.55 -4.21
N ALA A 304 2.44 -15.00 -4.25
CA ALA A 304 2.80 -16.34 -3.80
C ALA A 304 2.44 -16.54 -2.31
N GLY A 305 2.83 -15.62 -1.43
CA GLY A 305 2.50 -15.68 0.00
C GLY A 305 0.98 -15.73 0.26
N ILE A 306 0.22 -14.86 -0.38
CA ILE A 306 -1.24 -14.81 -0.23
C ILE A 306 -1.90 -16.07 -0.79
N SER A 307 -1.44 -16.58 -1.93
CA SER A 307 -1.95 -17.82 -2.52
C SER A 307 -1.68 -19.04 -1.63
N ARG A 308 -0.59 -19.05 -0.85
CA ARG A 308 -0.33 -20.08 0.17
C ARG A 308 -1.37 -20.05 1.28
N VAL A 309 -1.75 -18.85 1.73
CA VAL A 309 -2.77 -18.64 2.77
C VAL A 309 -4.15 -19.04 2.24
N GLY A 310 -4.48 -18.64 1.00
CA GLY A 310 -5.75 -18.95 0.37
C GLY A 310 -5.90 -20.38 -0.16
N GLY A 311 -4.83 -21.18 -0.16
CA GLY A 311 -4.86 -22.57 -0.61
C GLY A 311 -5.17 -22.76 -2.10
N PHE A 312 -4.75 -21.82 -2.96
CA PHE A 312 -4.98 -21.90 -4.41
C PHE A 312 -3.72 -21.66 -5.22
N ALA A 313 -3.61 -22.31 -6.38
CA ALA A 313 -2.52 -22.05 -7.32
C ALA A 313 -2.76 -20.72 -8.08
N PRO A 314 -1.78 -19.81 -8.15
CA PRO A 314 -1.94 -18.52 -8.86
C PRO A 314 -2.43 -18.64 -10.32
N PRO A 315 -2.01 -19.64 -11.12
CA PRO A 315 -2.50 -19.82 -12.50
C PRO A 315 -3.94 -20.34 -12.63
N ALA A 316 -4.53 -20.84 -11.54
CA ALA A 316 -5.82 -21.51 -11.57
C ALA A 316 -6.97 -20.55 -11.96
N THR A 317 -8.05 -21.13 -12.46
CA THR A 317 -9.34 -20.47 -12.66
C THR A 317 -10.25 -20.82 -11.48
N THR A 318 -11.20 -19.94 -11.16
CA THR A 318 -12.27 -20.19 -10.20
C THR A 318 -13.57 -19.58 -10.70
N THR A 319 -14.69 -20.12 -10.25
CA THR A 319 -15.97 -19.42 -10.29
C THR A 319 -16.04 -18.56 -9.03
N TYR A 320 -15.77 -17.26 -9.18
CA TYR A 320 -15.92 -16.30 -8.10
C TYR A 320 -17.41 -16.15 -7.78
N LEU A 321 -17.73 -16.06 -6.49
CA LEU A 321 -19.06 -15.71 -5.97
C LEU A 321 -18.89 -14.56 -4.97
N ASN A 322 -19.54 -13.42 -5.22
CA ASN A 322 -19.63 -12.35 -4.24
C ASN A 322 -20.69 -12.73 -3.18
N PRO A 323 -20.31 -12.96 -1.90
CA PRO A 323 -21.27 -13.31 -0.85
C PRO A 323 -22.23 -12.17 -0.46
N VAL A 324 -21.96 -10.93 -0.88
CA VAL A 324 -22.78 -9.75 -0.56
C VAL A 324 -23.91 -9.55 -1.56
N ASN A 325 -23.65 -9.73 -2.86
CA ASN A 325 -24.62 -9.44 -3.92
C ASN A 325 -24.93 -10.62 -4.88
N ALA A 326 -24.39 -11.80 -4.58
CA ALA A 326 -24.54 -13.04 -5.36
C ALA A 326 -24.03 -12.98 -6.82
N TYR A 327 -23.28 -11.96 -7.21
CA TYR A 327 -22.66 -11.90 -8.52
C TYR A 327 -21.64 -13.02 -8.68
N THR A 328 -21.62 -13.62 -9.87
CA THR A 328 -20.69 -14.70 -10.22
C THR A 328 -19.90 -14.38 -11.47
N ARG A 329 -18.67 -14.88 -11.53
CA ARG A 329 -17.80 -14.76 -12.71
C ARG A 329 -16.77 -15.88 -12.74
N GLU A 330 -16.61 -16.52 -13.89
CA GLU A 330 -15.45 -17.38 -14.13
C GLU A 330 -14.22 -16.49 -14.39
N ILE A 331 -13.18 -16.63 -13.56
CA ILE A 331 -12.01 -15.75 -13.63
C ILE A 331 -10.75 -16.46 -13.14
N LYS A 332 -9.60 -15.91 -13.51
CA LYS A 332 -8.30 -16.37 -13.01
C LYS A 332 -8.15 -15.93 -11.55
N ARG A 333 -7.53 -16.79 -10.73
CA ARG A 333 -7.25 -16.51 -9.31
C ARG A 333 -6.43 -15.24 -9.14
N VAL A 334 -5.58 -14.92 -10.11
CA VAL A 334 -4.88 -13.64 -10.23
C VAL A 334 -5.29 -12.99 -11.54
N SER A 335 -5.94 -11.84 -11.46
CA SER A 335 -6.49 -11.09 -12.59
C SER A 335 -6.19 -9.61 -12.48
N GLY A 336 -6.36 -8.87 -13.58
CA GLY A 336 -6.30 -7.41 -13.57
C GLY A 336 -7.69 -6.80 -13.46
N HIS A 337 -7.79 -5.54 -13.05
CA HIS A 337 -9.07 -4.84 -12.90
C HIS A 337 -9.98 -4.96 -14.14
N LYS A 338 -9.41 -4.79 -15.33
CA LYS A 338 -10.14 -4.93 -16.61
C LYS A 338 -10.75 -6.31 -16.88
N ASP A 339 -10.29 -7.38 -16.22
CA ASP A 339 -10.88 -8.73 -16.37
C ASP A 339 -12.30 -8.82 -15.75
N TRP A 340 -12.67 -7.86 -14.91
CA TRP A 340 -13.95 -7.83 -14.20
C TRP A 340 -15.08 -7.14 -14.98
N GLY A 341 -14.88 -6.90 -16.29
CA GLY A 341 -15.93 -6.38 -17.18
C GLY A 341 -16.26 -4.92 -16.92
N VAL A 342 -15.33 -4.19 -16.32
CA VAL A 342 -15.39 -2.74 -16.11
C VAL A 342 -14.62 -2.04 -17.23
N VAL A 343 -15.11 -0.86 -17.65
CA VAL A 343 -14.40 -0.02 -18.63
C VAL A 343 -13.26 0.70 -17.89
N THR A 344 -12.04 0.22 -18.07
CA THR A 344 -10.85 0.75 -17.41
C THR A 344 -9.58 0.35 -18.16
N ASP A 345 -8.55 1.21 -18.09
CA ASP A 345 -7.19 0.87 -18.55
C ASP A 345 -6.39 0.14 -17.47
N CYS A 346 -6.91 0.05 -16.24
CA CYS A 346 -6.28 -0.60 -15.10
C CYS A 346 -6.14 -2.12 -15.33
N PRO A 347 -4.98 -2.76 -15.07
CA PRO A 347 -3.79 -2.26 -14.33
C PRO A 347 -2.69 -1.65 -15.22
N GLY A 348 -3.02 -1.08 -16.37
CA GLY A 348 -2.05 -0.55 -17.34
C GLY A 348 -1.15 -1.66 -17.90
N GLY A 349 0.12 -1.34 -18.14
CA GLY A 349 1.12 -2.22 -18.73
C GLY A 349 1.36 -3.51 -17.93
N VAL A 350 1.07 -3.54 -16.62
CA VAL A 350 1.17 -4.76 -15.79
C VAL A 350 0.30 -5.88 -16.35
N TYR A 351 -0.79 -5.55 -17.05
CA TYR A 351 -1.69 -6.53 -17.64
C TYR A 351 -0.97 -7.52 -18.56
N ALA A 352 0.02 -7.05 -19.33
CA ALA A 352 0.82 -7.91 -20.20
C ALA A 352 1.69 -8.92 -19.42
N HIS A 353 2.00 -8.63 -18.15
CA HIS A 353 2.83 -9.47 -17.29
C HIS A 353 2.02 -10.50 -16.48
N LEU A 354 0.69 -10.40 -16.40
CA LEU A 354 -0.13 -11.24 -15.51
C LEU A 354 0.02 -12.75 -15.76
N LYS A 355 0.25 -13.19 -17.00
CA LYS A 355 0.54 -14.60 -17.28
C LYS A 355 1.86 -15.03 -16.63
N THR A 356 2.93 -14.27 -16.82
CA THR A 356 4.26 -14.56 -16.26
C THR A 356 4.26 -14.46 -14.74
N ILE A 357 3.59 -13.44 -14.17
CA ILE A 357 3.43 -13.27 -12.72
C ILE A 357 2.79 -14.51 -12.10
N ARG A 358 1.71 -15.03 -12.69
CA ARG A 358 1.05 -16.25 -12.19
C ARG A 358 1.98 -17.45 -12.19
N THR A 359 2.71 -17.67 -13.29
CA THR A 359 3.68 -18.77 -13.39
C THR A 359 4.79 -18.63 -12.36
N ASN A 360 5.37 -17.43 -12.21
CA ASN A 360 6.47 -17.19 -11.29
C ASN A 360 6.02 -17.29 -9.82
N ALA A 361 4.83 -16.80 -9.49
CA ALA A 361 4.26 -16.92 -8.15
C ALA A 361 4.01 -18.40 -7.78
N ALA A 362 3.55 -19.21 -8.74
CA ALA A 362 3.43 -20.66 -8.54
C ALA A 362 4.79 -21.33 -8.27
N GLY A 363 5.84 -20.91 -8.98
CA GLY A 363 7.21 -21.38 -8.72
C GLY A 363 7.71 -20.97 -7.32
N ARG A 364 7.40 -19.74 -6.88
CA ARG A 364 7.80 -19.22 -5.56
C ARG A 364 7.14 -19.94 -4.39
N LEU A 365 5.91 -20.43 -4.57
CA LEU A 365 5.21 -21.20 -3.53
C LEU A 365 6.06 -22.38 -3.04
N GLY A 366 6.64 -23.16 -3.95
CA GLY A 366 7.47 -24.32 -3.60
C GLY A 366 8.79 -23.95 -2.92
N THR A 367 9.34 -22.76 -3.19
CA THR A 367 10.60 -22.29 -2.59
C THR A 367 10.40 -21.56 -1.27
N MET A 368 9.32 -20.80 -1.12
CA MET A 368 9.00 -20.02 0.08
C MET A 368 8.40 -20.88 1.19
N PHE A 369 7.73 -21.97 0.82
CA PHE A 369 7.04 -22.86 1.75
C PHE A 369 7.35 -24.33 1.36
N PRO A 370 8.50 -24.88 1.80
CA PRO A 370 8.88 -26.25 1.49
C PRO A 370 7.81 -27.26 1.93
N GLU A 371 7.70 -28.37 1.21
CA GLU A 371 6.75 -29.45 1.51
C GLU A 371 6.90 -29.93 2.97
N GLY A 372 5.78 -30.16 3.65
CA GLY A 372 5.72 -30.68 5.02
C GLY A 372 5.26 -29.68 6.09
N VAL A 373 5.09 -28.39 5.77
CA VAL A 373 4.37 -27.45 6.65
C VAL A 373 2.87 -27.61 6.37
N PRO A 374 2.06 -28.13 7.30
CA PRO A 374 0.65 -28.40 7.05
C PRO A 374 -0.08 -27.16 6.55
N PHE A 375 -1.02 -27.37 5.64
CA PHE A 375 -2.13 -26.44 5.46
C PHE A 375 -2.89 -26.46 6.78
N THR A 376 -2.88 -25.37 7.55
CA THR A 376 -3.71 -25.29 8.75
C THR A 376 -5.15 -25.53 8.32
N SER A 377 -5.65 -26.71 8.70
CA SER A 377 -6.98 -27.23 8.41
C SER A 377 -8.06 -26.43 9.08
#